data_AF-A0A5R8YB99-F1
#
_entry.id   AF-A0A5R8YB99-F1
#
_cell.length_a   1.000
_cell.length_b   1.000
_cell.length_c   1.000
_cell.angle_alpha   90.00
_cell.angle_beta   90.00
_cell.angle_gamma   90.00
#
_symmetry.space_group_name_H-M   'P 1'
#
loop_
_entity.id
_entity.type
_entity.pdbx_description
1 polymer ?
#
loop_
_entity_poly.entity_id
_entity_poly.type
_entity_poly.pdbx_seq_one_letter_code
_entity_poly.pdbx_strand_id
1 'polypeptide(L)'
;MAELKTIEAEFYAELEEKKSRFLAFLVPIDQFEVRLEALRIEHRKASHHVTAFRRIHDDDHIEEGAKDDGEPAGTSGMPMLKVLIGRELIDCGVIVVRYFGGTKLGAGGLARAYSGAASRAIDAAQLVVWQRLMQYTVKGRFDQTADLERQIGLLRLDVQDRHYTETGVDILVEGPEAQIEAMKDFLHELNLY
;
A
#
# COMPACT_ATOMS: atom_id res chain seq x y z
N MET A 1 8.27 -10.49 14.53
CA MET A 1 7.77 -10.51 13.14
C MET A 1 8.57 -9.47 12.38
N ALA A 2 8.85 -9.69 11.10
CA ALA A 2 9.48 -8.64 10.32
C ALA A 2 8.51 -7.48 10.10
N GLU A 3 9.05 -6.27 10.01
CA GLU A 3 8.29 -5.04 9.86
C GLU A 3 7.76 -4.93 8.42
N LEU A 4 6.43 -4.92 8.26
CA LEU A 4 5.80 -4.76 6.96
C LEU A 4 6.04 -3.34 6.42
N LYS A 5 6.09 -3.23 5.10
CA LYS A 5 6.35 -1.98 4.38
C LYS A 5 5.27 -1.70 3.36
N THR A 6 5.11 -0.44 3.00
CA THR A 6 4.20 -0.02 1.94
C THR A 6 4.77 1.17 1.16
N ILE A 7 3.98 1.73 0.25
CA ILE A 7 4.28 2.90 -0.56
C ILE A 7 3.10 3.86 -0.54
N GLU A 8 3.38 5.16 -0.59
CA GLU A 8 2.35 6.22 -0.58
C GLU A 8 2.06 6.78 -1.99
N ALA A 9 2.91 6.45 -2.97
CA ALA A 9 2.81 6.94 -4.35
C ALA A 9 3.24 5.86 -5.35
N GLU A 10 2.83 5.99 -6.61
CA GLU A 10 3.24 5.11 -7.70
C GLU A 10 4.75 5.23 -7.98
N PHE A 11 5.40 4.09 -8.21
CA PHE A 11 6.77 4.00 -8.69
C PHE A 11 6.85 3.20 -9.98
N TYR A 12 7.80 3.57 -10.85
CA TYR A 12 7.93 3.00 -12.17
C TYR A 12 9.36 2.54 -12.44
N ALA A 13 9.49 1.41 -13.12
CA ALA A 13 10.76 0.97 -13.70
C ALA A 13 10.55 0.19 -15.00
N GLU A 14 11.60 0.15 -15.83
CA GLU A 14 11.62 -0.63 -17.07
C GLU A 14 12.71 -1.70 -17.05
N LEU A 15 12.39 -2.84 -17.65
CA LEU A 15 13.32 -3.91 -17.96
C LEU A 15 13.16 -4.35 -19.40
N GLU A 16 14.27 -4.45 -20.13
CA GLU A 16 14.31 -5.06 -21.46
C GLU A 16 15.06 -6.39 -21.41
N GLU A 17 14.45 -7.44 -21.97
CA GLU A 17 15.06 -8.78 -22.09
C GLU A 17 14.68 -9.38 -23.45
N LYS A 18 15.69 -9.74 -24.26
CA LYS A 18 15.52 -10.23 -25.64
C LYS A 18 14.55 -9.39 -26.46
N LYS A 19 14.73 -8.06 -26.44
CA LYS A 19 13.89 -7.05 -27.09
C LYS A 19 12.45 -6.96 -26.59
N SER A 20 12.05 -7.81 -25.62
CA SER A 20 10.76 -7.65 -24.94
C SER A 20 10.91 -6.59 -23.87
N ARG A 21 9.95 -5.68 -23.77
CA ARG A 21 9.95 -4.60 -22.78
C ARG A 21 8.93 -4.91 -21.70
N PHE A 22 9.31 -4.69 -20.45
CA PHE A 22 8.51 -4.90 -19.26
C PHE A 22 8.46 -3.58 -18.49
N LEU A 23 7.32 -2.91 -18.56
CA LEU A 23 7.05 -1.65 -17.87
C LEU A 23 6.37 -1.99 -16.55
N ALA A 24 7.07 -1.85 -15.43
CA ALA A 24 6.59 -2.20 -14.11
C ALA A 24 6.14 -0.94 -13.36
N PHE A 25 4.91 -1.00 -12.85
CA PHE A 25 4.29 0.06 -12.05
C PHE A 25 3.95 -0.55 -10.69
N LEU A 26 4.60 -0.07 -9.63
CA LEU A 26 4.27 -0.39 -8.24
C LEU A 26 3.30 0.69 -7.75
N VAL A 27 2.10 0.31 -7.34
CA VAL A 27 0.96 1.20 -7.11
C VAL A 27 0.38 0.95 -5.71
N PRO A 28 0.01 2.00 -4.97
CA PRO A 28 -0.78 1.86 -3.74
C PRO A 28 -2.08 1.08 -3.98
N ILE A 29 -2.51 0.25 -3.03
CA ILE A 29 -3.60 -0.71 -3.26
C ILE A 29 -4.95 -0.02 -3.56
N ASP A 30 -5.19 1.15 -3.00
CA ASP A 30 -6.40 1.96 -3.22
C ASP A 30 -6.52 2.50 -4.65
N GLN A 31 -5.38 2.68 -5.33
CA GLN A 31 -5.27 3.18 -6.70
C GLN A 31 -5.10 2.05 -7.73
N PHE A 32 -4.87 0.82 -7.28
CA PHE A 32 -4.44 -0.30 -8.12
C PHE A 32 -5.37 -0.60 -9.30
N GLU A 33 -6.67 -0.76 -9.04
CA GLU A 33 -7.65 -1.11 -10.09
C GLU A 33 -7.87 0.05 -11.07
N VAL A 34 -7.94 1.29 -10.57
CA VAL A 34 -8.08 2.48 -11.42
C VAL A 34 -6.87 2.62 -12.33
N ARG A 35 -5.67 2.38 -11.78
CA ARG A 35 -4.43 2.45 -12.55
C ARG A 35 -4.31 1.33 -13.57
N LEU A 36 -4.75 0.11 -13.24
CA LEU A 36 -4.79 -1.02 -14.17
C LEU A 36 -5.63 -0.70 -15.41
N GLU A 37 -6.82 -0.15 -15.21
CA GLU A 37 -7.69 0.26 -16.33
C GLU A 37 -7.07 1.39 -17.15
N ALA A 38 -6.45 2.38 -16.52
CA ALA A 38 -5.70 3.43 -17.21
C ALA A 38 -4.57 2.85 -18.07
N LEU A 39 -3.76 1.93 -17.54
CA LEU A 39 -2.68 1.27 -18.26
C LEU A 39 -3.18 0.40 -19.43
N ARG A 40 -4.35 -0.22 -19.31
CA ARG A 40 -5.00 -0.93 -20.43
C ARG A 40 -5.36 0.01 -21.57
N ILE A 41 -5.78 1.23 -21.25
CA ILE A 41 -6.12 2.27 -22.23
C ILE A 41 -4.86 2.90 -22.84
N GLU A 42 -3.86 3.24 -22.02
CA GLU A 42 -2.58 3.83 -22.44
C GLU A 42 -1.77 2.86 -23.31
N HIS A 43 -1.77 1.58 -22.93
CA HIS A 43 -0.97 0.53 -23.56
C HIS A 43 -1.83 -0.52 -24.28
N ARG A 44 -2.82 -0.10 -25.07
CA ARG A 44 -3.70 -1.01 -25.86
C ARG A 44 -2.98 -1.99 -26.79
N LYS A 45 -1.73 -1.68 -27.17
CA LYS A 45 -0.90 -2.52 -28.05
C LYS A 45 0.06 -3.44 -27.28
N ALA A 46 0.05 -3.40 -25.95
CA ALA A 46 0.81 -4.33 -25.13
C ALA A 46 0.26 -5.75 -25.31
N SER A 47 1.13 -6.72 -25.07
CA SER A 47 0.79 -8.14 -25.16
C SER A 47 0.05 -8.61 -23.93
N HIS A 48 0.46 -8.14 -22.74
CA HIS A 48 -0.06 -8.57 -21.45
C HIS A 48 0.03 -7.43 -20.42
N HIS A 49 -0.89 -7.41 -19.48
CA HIS A 49 -0.98 -6.57 -18.28
C HIS A 49 -1.04 -7.47 -17.06
N VAL A 50 0.10 -8.04 -16.69
CA VAL A 50 0.21 -9.01 -15.60
C VAL A 50 0.15 -8.27 -14.27
N THR A 51 -0.57 -8.83 -13.29
CA THR A 51 -0.75 -8.21 -11.98
C THR A 51 -0.32 -9.11 -10.83
N ALA A 52 0.15 -8.48 -9.75
CA ALA A 52 0.28 -9.09 -8.44
C ALA A 52 0.05 -8.04 -7.35
N PHE A 53 -0.64 -8.37 -6.26
CA PHE A 53 -0.85 -7.45 -5.15
C PHE A 53 -0.92 -8.17 -3.81
N ARG A 54 -0.70 -7.42 -2.73
CA ARG A 54 -0.92 -7.84 -1.36
C ARG A 54 -1.70 -6.74 -0.63
N ARG A 55 -2.77 -7.11 0.06
CA ARG A 55 -3.62 -6.23 0.85
C ARG A 55 -3.81 -6.82 2.23
N ILE A 56 -3.75 -6.00 3.27
CA ILE A 56 -4.14 -6.42 4.62
C ILE A 56 -5.52 -5.85 4.95
N HIS A 57 -6.35 -6.69 5.57
CA HIS A 57 -7.69 -6.32 6.03
C HIS A 57 -7.68 -5.97 7.52
N ASP A 58 -8.78 -5.40 8.00
CA ASP A 58 -8.92 -4.96 9.40
C ASP A 58 -8.79 -6.13 10.40
N ASP A 59 -9.10 -7.35 9.97
CA ASP A 59 -8.99 -8.59 10.75
C ASP A 59 -7.61 -9.27 10.66
N ASP A 60 -6.59 -8.52 10.21
CA ASP A 60 -5.21 -8.99 9.96
C ASP A 60 -5.08 -10.05 8.85
N HIS A 61 -6.17 -10.36 8.13
CA HIS A 61 -6.08 -11.25 6.99
C HIS A 61 -5.32 -10.60 5.83
N ILE A 62 -4.32 -11.29 5.29
CA ILE A 62 -3.58 -10.85 4.09
C ILE A 62 -4.22 -11.50 2.86
N GLU A 63 -4.83 -10.68 2.02
CA GLU A 63 -5.29 -11.07 0.69
C GLU A 63 -4.16 -10.89 -0.32
N GLU A 64 -3.91 -11.94 -1.10
CA GLU A 64 -2.89 -11.95 -2.15
C GLU A 64 -3.52 -12.33 -3.49
N GLY A 65 -3.24 -11.52 -4.51
CA GLY A 65 -3.73 -11.76 -5.86
C GLY A 65 -2.60 -11.78 -6.87
N ALA A 66 -2.68 -12.67 -7.86
CA ALA A 66 -1.76 -12.73 -8.99
C ALA A 66 -2.50 -13.19 -10.25
N LYS A 67 -2.36 -12.46 -11.36
CA LYS A 67 -2.97 -12.82 -12.65
C LYS A 67 -1.93 -12.78 -13.77
N ASP A 68 -1.84 -13.87 -14.52
CA ASP A 68 -0.89 -14.03 -15.63
C ASP A 68 -1.32 -13.35 -16.95
N ASP A 69 -2.56 -12.88 -17.06
CA ASP A 69 -3.10 -12.14 -18.23
C ASP A 69 -2.76 -12.75 -19.61
N GLY A 70 -2.89 -14.07 -19.76
CA GLY A 70 -2.61 -14.77 -21.01
C GLY A 70 -1.15 -15.18 -21.21
N GLU A 71 -0.24 -14.85 -20.29
CA GLU A 71 1.05 -15.52 -20.18
C GLU A 71 0.86 -17.00 -19.78
N PRO A 72 1.87 -17.86 -20.03
CA PRO A 72 1.85 -19.23 -19.52
C PRO A 72 1.64 -19.25 -17.99
N ALA A 73 0.72 -20.09 -17.54
CA ALA A 73 0.30 -20.15 -16.14
C ALA A 73 1.48 -20.31 -15.17
N GLY A 74 1.51 -19.48 -14.13
CA GLY A 74 2.51 -19.48 -13.07
C GLY A 74 3.87 -18.90 -13.48
N THR A 75 4.01 -18.35 -14.68
CA THR A 75 5.30 -17.81 -15.18
C THR A 75 5.42 -16.30 -15.07
N SER A 76 4.39 -15.58 -14.58
CA SER A 76 4.42 -14.12 -14.51
C SER A 76 3.84 -13.54 -13.20
N GLY A 77 2.54 -13.65 -12.95
CA GLY A 77 1.87 -13.08 -11.78
C GLY A 77 2.46 -13.60 -10.46
N MET A 78 2.55 -14.92 -10.32
CA MET A 78 3.07 -15.56 -9.11
C MET A 78 4.56 -15.22 -8.85
N PRO A 79 5.47 -15.22 -9.85
CA PRO A 79 6.81 -14.69 -9.71
C PRO A 79 6.89 -13.24 -9.19
N MET A 80 5.98 -12.35 -9.57
CA MET A 80 5.94 -10.97 -9.03
C MET A 80 5.42 -10.94 -7.60
N LEU A 81 4.36 -11.70 -7.29
CA LEU A 81 3.82 -11.80 -5.93
C LEU A 81 4.90 -12.27 -4.94
N LYS A 82 5.71 -13.25 -5.32
CA LYS A 82 6.85 -13.72 -4.51
C LYS A 82 7.87 -12.62 -4.21
N VAL A 83 8.05 -11.66 -5.11
CA VAL A 83 8.91 -10.49 -4.86
C VAL A 83 8.28 -9.59 -3.81
N LEU A 84 6.98 -9.29 -3.90
CA LEU A 84 6.26 -8.50 -2.89
C LEU A 84 6.36 -9.16 -1.50
N ILE A 85 6.13 -10.48 -1.43
CA ILE A 85 6.24 -11.26 -0.18
C ILE A 85 7.67 -11.18 0.37
N GLY A 86 8.69 -11.47 -0.45
CA GLY A 86 10.09 -11.46 -0.02
C GLY A 86 10.62 -10.07 0.33
N ARG A 87 9.95 -9.01 -0.12
CA ARG A 87 10.25 -7.61 0.23
C ARG A 87 9.36 -7.07 1.35
N GLU A 88 8.49 -7.92 1.92
CA GLU A 88 7.60 -7.60 3.05
C GLU A 88 6.62 -6.46 2.74
N LEU A 89 6.25 -6.32 1.47
CA LEU A 89 5.36 -5.24 0.99
C LEU A 89 3.89 -5.59 1.14
N ILE A 90 3.11 -4.69 1.70
CA ILE A 90 1.66 -4.82 1.90
C ILE A 90 0.96 -3.54 1.45
N ASP A 91 -0.36 -3.60 1.25
CA ASP A 91 -1.19 -2.50 0.74
C ASP A 91 -0.66 -1.83 -0.53
N CYS A 92 -0.11 -2.66 -1.41
CA CYS A 92 0.32 -2.25 -2.74
C CYS A 92 0.28 -3.43 -3.71
N GLY A 93 0.38 -3.12 -5.00
CA GLY A 93 0.52 -4.11 -6.04
C GLY A 93 1.43 -3.63 -7.16
N VAL A 94 1.88 -4.58 -7.96
CA VAL A 94 2.65 -4.35 -9.17
C VAL A 94 1.84 -4.74 -10.41
N ILE A 95 1.85 -3.87 -11.40
CA ILE A 95 1.30 -4.08 -12.73
C ILE A 95 2.46 -4.06 -13.70
N VAL A 96 2.65 -5.13 -14.47
CA VAL A 96 3.67 -5.18 -15.52
C VAL A 96 3.00 -5.22 -16.88
N VAL A 97 3.21 -4.16 -17.65
CA VAL A 97 2.81 -4.05 -19.05
C VAL A 97 3.94 -4.59 -19.90
N ARG A 98 3.67 -5.65 -20.66
CA ARG A 98 4.68 -6.30 -21.51
C ARG A 98 4.45 -6.01 -22.98
N TYR A 99 5.51 -5.64 -23.69
CA TYR A 99 5.58 -5.65 -25.15
C TYR A 99 6.47 -6.80 -25.63
N PHE A 100 5.94 -7.70 -26.45
CA PHE A 100 6.70 -8.82 -27.00
C PHE A 100 7.76 -8.39 -28.01
N GLY A 101 9.01 -8.84 -27.83
CA GLY A 101 10.16 -8.49 -28.65
C GLY A 101 10.45 -9.39 -29.85
N GLY A 102 9.55 -10.29 -30.22
CA GLY A 102 9.74 -11.24 -31.33
C GLY A 102 10.51 -12.51 -30.98
N THR A 103 11.15 -12.57 -29.80
CA THR A 103 11.88 -13.77 -29.32
C THR A 103 11.25 -14.34 -28.06
N LYS A 104 10.92 -15.64 -28.06
CA LYS A 104 10.37 -16.32 -26.89
C LYS A 104 11.44 -16.44 -25.78
N LEU A 105 11.00 -16.22 -24.54
CA LEU A 105 11.85 -16.29 -23.34
C LEU A 105 11.89 -17.69 -22.71
N GLY A 106 10.87 -18.52 -22.96
CA GLY A 106 10.61 -19.75 -22.22
C GLY A 106 10.11 -19.47 -20.80
N ALA A 107 9.54 -20.48 -20.13
CA ALA A 107 8.89 -20.32 -18.82
C ALA A 107 9.83 -19.73 -17.76
N GLY A 108 11.04 -20.27 -17.61
CA GLY A 108 12.03 -19.75 -16.66
C GLY A 108 12.62 -18.39 -17.05
N GLY A 109 12.55 -18.01 -18.33
CA GLY A 109 12.93 -16.67 -18.78
C GLY A 109 11.86 -15.64 -18.42
N LEU A 110 10.58 -15.97 -18.63
CA LEU A 110 9.45 -15.13 -18.24
C LEU A 110 9.44 -14.87 -16.73
N ALA A 111 9.53 -15.93 -15.93
CA ALA A 111 9.52 -15.80 -14.48
C ALA A 111 10.62 -14.86 -13.98
N ARG A 112 11.85 -14.99 -14.51
CA ARG A 112 12.96 -14.09 -14.16
C ARG A 112 12.74 -12.66 -14.65
N ALA A 113 12.19 -12.47 -15.85
CA ALA A 113 11.92 -11.13 -16.38
C ALA A 113 10.85 -10.40 -15.56
N TYR A 114 9.73 -11.05 -15.23
CA TYR A 114 8.66 -10.49 -14.41
C TYR A 114 9.12 -10.19 -12.98
N SER A 115 9.78 -11.14 -12.31
CA SER A 115 10.36 -10.89 -10.97
C SER A 115 11.40 -9.76 -11.01
N GLY A 116 12.22 -9.70 -12.06
CA GLY A 116 13.22 -8.64 -12.24
C GLY A 116 12.59 -7.27 -12.45
N ALA A 117 11.54 -7.17 -13.27
CA ALA A 117 10.81 -5.94 -13.51
C ALA A 117 10.14 -5.42 -12.23
N ALA A 118 9.43 -6.30 -11.51
CA ALA A 118 8.84 -5.96 -10.21
C ALA A 118 9.90 -5.52 -9.19
N SER A 119 11.02 -6.25 -9.10
CA SER A 119 12.13 -5.89 -8.20
C SER A 119 12.68 -4.50 -8.50
N ARG A 120 12.85 -4.14 -9.78
CA ARG A 120 13.34 -2.80 -10.15
C ARG A 120 12.39 -1.67 -9.76
N ALA A 121 11.08 -1.87 -9.91
CA ALA A 121 10.10 -0.87 -9.48
C ALA A 121 10.13 -0.69 -7.95
N ILE A 122 10.29 -1.79 -7.21
CA ILE A 122 10.42 -1.79 -5.75
C ILE A 122 11.75 -1.15 -5.30
N ASP A 123 12.86 -1.45 -5.98
CA ASP A 123 14.17 -0.87 -5.65
C ASP A 123 14.23 0.65 -5.95
N ALA A 124 13.37 1.16 -6.85
CA ALA A 124 13.19 2.58 -7.10
C ALA A 124 12.21 3.27 -6.13
N ALA A 125 11.51 2.50 -5.30
CA ALA A 125 10.45 3.01 -4.46
C ALA A 125 10.97 3.61 -3.14
N GLN A 126 10.34 4.71 -2.71
CA GLN A 126 10.45 5.19 -1.34
C GLN A 126 9.53 4.35 -0.45
N LEU A 127 10.09 3.33 0.20
CA LEU A 127 9.33 2.46 1.10
C LEU A 127 9.15 3.13 2.48
N VAL A 128 7.96 3.01 3.03
CA VAL A 128 7.62 3.42 4.39
C VAL A 128 7.19 2.21 5.21
N VAL A 129 7.30 2.32 6.53
CA VAL A 129 6.79 1.29 7.44
C VAL A 129 5.27 1.29 7.37
N TRP A 130 4.66 0.12 7.19
CA TRP A 130 3.22 0.00 7.26
C TRP A 130 2.76 0.07 8.72
N GLN A 131 1.74 0.87 8.97
CA GLN A 131 1.11 0.99 10.29
C GLN A 131 -0.41 0.98 10.12
N ARG A 132 -1.11 0.25 10.99
CA ARG A 132 -2.57 0.32 11.05
C ARG A 132 -2.98 1.70 11.52
N LEU A 133 -3.74 2.41 10.69
CA LEU A 133 -4.36 3.66 11.05
C LEU A 133 -5.72 3.39 11.69
N MET A 134 -6.03 4.13 12.75
CA MET A 134 -7.28 4.03 13.48
C MET A 134 -7.84 5.42 13.70
N GLN A 135 -9.16 5.52 13.64
CA GLN A 135 -9.88 6.71 14.06
C GLN A 135 -10.41 6.54 15.48
N TYR A 136 -10.36 7.60 16.27
CA TYR A 136 -10.89 7.63 17.62
C TYR A 136 -11.46 9.01 17.93
N THR A 137 -12.54 9.07 18.69
CA THR A 137 -13.12 10.33 19.15
C THR A 137 -12.69 10.59 20.58
N VAL A 138 -11.89 11.63 20.76
CA VAL A 138 -11.47 12.10 22.08
C VAL A 138 -12.49 13.12 22.58
N LYS A 139 -13.06 12.92 23.76
CA LYS A 139 -13.98 13.89 24.36
C LYS A 139 -13.34 14.59 25.53
N GLY A 140 -13.65 15.87 25.66
CA GLY A 140 -13.21 16.67 26.79
C GLY A 140 -14.12 17.85 27.02
N ARG A 141 -14.10 18.37 28.24
CA ARG A 141 -14.75 19.65 28.56
C ARG A 141 -13.98 20.81 27.94
N PHE A 142 -14.60 21.98 27.88
CA PHE A 142 -13.96 23.20 27.35
C PHE A 142 -12.67 23.60 28.10
N ASP A 143 -12.58 23.33 29.40
CA ASP A 143 -11.38 23.58 30.20
C ASP A 143 -10.21 22.63 29.87
N GLN A 144 -10.49 21.52 29.17
CA GLN A 144 -9.52 20.46 28.86
C GLN A 144 -9.06 20.50 27.39
N THR A 145 -9.72 21.29 26.54
CA THR A 145 -9.45 21.33 25.10
C THR A 145 -7.98 21.62 24.77
N ALA A 146 -7.35 22.57 25.48
CA ALA A 146 -5.95 22.92 25.24
C ALA A 146 -4.97 21.78 25.57
N ASP A 147 -5.23 21.03 26.65
CA ASP A 147 -4.40 19.89 27.04
C ASP A 147 -4.58 18.72 26.06
N LEU A 148 -5.82 18.49 25.61
CA LEU A 148 -6.13 17.49 24.58
C LEU A 148 -5.40 17.79 23.27
N GLU A 149 -5.53 19.01 22.74
CA GLU A 149 -4.85 19.37 21.48
C GLU A 149 -3.33 19.29 21.59
N ARG A 150 -2.76 19.64 22.76
CA ARG A 150 -1.32 19.46 23.00
C ARG A 150 -0.92 17.99 22.90
N GLN A 151 -1.68 17.08 23.52
CA GLN A 151 -1.34 15.65 23.48
C GLN A 151 -1.53 15.03 22.12
N ILE A 152 -2.59 15.41 21.40
CA ILE A 152 -2.82 15.00 20.01
C ILE A 152 -1.60 15.35 19.17
N GLY A 153 -1.08 16.58 19.30
CA GLY A 153 0.12 17.02 18.60
C GLY A 153 1.39 16.28 19.03
N LEU A 154 1.57 16.00 20.33
CA LEU A 154 2.73 15.25 20.84
C LEU A 154 2.76 13.81 20.33
N LEU A 155 1.59 13.18 20.23
CA LEU A 155 1.42 11.83 19.70
C LEU A 155 1.41 11.77 18.17
N ARG A 156 1.45 12.93 17.49
CA ARG A 156 1.39 13.06 16.02
C ARG A 156 0.13 12.45 15.43
N LEU A 157 -0.98 12.59 16.13
CA LEU A 157 -2.30 12.23 15.63
C LEU A 157 -2.86 13.38 14.80
N ASP A 158 -3.48 13.06 13.67
CA ASP A 158 -4.10 14.02 12.78
C ASP A 158 -5.54 14.30 13.22
N VAL A 159 -5.89 15.58 13.38
CA VAL A 159 -7.27 15.98 13.69
C VAL A 159 -8.09 16.01 12.41
N GLN A 160 -9.07 15.12 12.33
CA GLN A 160 -9.98 15.00 11.20
C GLN A 160 -11.17 15.95 11.33
N ASP A 161 -11.74 16.07 12.53
CA ASP A 161 -12.91 16.92 12.78
C ASP A 161 -13.00 17.38 14.25
N ARG A 162 -13.79 18.43 14.49
CA ARG A 162 -14.10 18.97 15.83
C ARG A 162 -15.60 19.26 15.93
N HIS A 163 -16.25 18.63 16.90
CA HIS A 163 -17.65 18.88 17.23
C HIS A 163 -17.80 19.47 18.63
N TYR A 164 -18.32 20.69 18.71
CA TYR A 164 -18.59 21.33 20.00
C TYR A 164 -19.98 20.94 20.50
N THR A 165 -20.02 20.44 21.75
CA THR A 165 -21.24 20.04 22.43
C THR A 165 -21.66 21.10 23.46
N GLU A 166 -22.76 20.88 24.17
CA GLU A 166 -23.20 21.81 25.23
C GLU A 166 -22.20 21.94 26.39
N THR A 167 -21.39 20.90 26.62
CA THR A 167 -20.51 20.78 27.79
C THR A 167 -19.03 20.63 27.43
N GLY A 168 -18.67 20.58 26.14
CA GLY A 168 -17.29 20.38 25.73
C GLY A 168 -17.06 20.24 24.23
N VAL A 169 -16.10 19.40 23.88
CA VAL A 169 -15.66 19.14 22.51
C VAL A 169 -15.39 17.64 22.31
N ASP A 170 -15.85 17.13 21.19
CA ASP A 170 -15.52 15.83 20.64
C ASP A 170 -14.55 16.06 19.47
N ILE A 171 -13.33 15.54 19.55
CA ILE A 171 -12.29 15.68 18.54
C ILE A 171 -12.08 14.32 17.88
N LEU A 172 -12.38 14.23 16.59
CA LEU A 172 -12.07 13.04 15.80
C LEU A 172 -10.59 13.10 15.39
N VAL A 173 -9.83 12.12 15.84
CA VAL A 173 -8.41 11.98 15.50
C VAL A 173 -8.17 10.69 14.73
N GLU A 174 -7.17 10.72 13.86
CA GLU A 174 -6.67 9.56 13.13
C GLU A 174 -5.16 9.41 13.34
N GLY A 175 -4.69 8.19 13.38
CA GLY A 175 -3.26 7.90 13.35
C GLY A 175 -2.95 6.45 13.64
N PRO A 176 -1.65 6.09 13.69
CA PRO A 176 -1.20 4.77 14.09
C PRO A 176 -1.89 4.24 15.35
N GLU A 177 -2.36 2.99 15.30
CA GLU A 177 -3.08 2.32 16.39
C GLU A 177 -2.34 2.45 17.72
N ALA A 178 -1.02 2.27 17.74
CA ALA A 178 -0.20 2.41 18.96
C ALA A 178 -0.26 3.82 19.57
N GLN A 179 -0.38 4.88 18.76
CA GLN A 179 -0.50 6.25 19.25
C GLN A 179 -1.92 6.53 19.73
N ILE A 180 -2.92 5.94 19.09
CA ILE A 180 -4.32 5.99 19.56
C ILE A 180 -4.46 5.28 20.91
N GLU A 181 -3.86 4.12 21.11
CA GLU A 181 -3.86 3.44 22.41
C GLU A 181 -3.12 4.25 23.48
N ALA A 182 -1.97 4.86 23.16
CA ALA A 182 -1.28 5.77 24.07
C ALA A 182 -2.14 7.00 24.44
N MET A 183 -2.95 7.51 23.51
CA MET A 183 -3.93 8.56 23.80
C MET A 183 -4.99 8.07 24.77
N LYS A 184 -5.55 6.87 24.56
CA LYS A 184 -6.58 6.30 25.45
C LYS A 184 -6.05 6.12 26.88
N ASP A 185 -4.82 5.64 27.03
CA ASP A 185 -4.16 5.50 28.33
C ASP A 185 -4.03 6.85 29.04
N PHE A 186 -3.60 7.89 28.31
CA PHE A 186 -3.53 9.25 28.85
C PHE A 186 -4.90 9.80 29.27
N LEU A 187 -5.95 9.57 28.48
CA LEU A 187 -7.30 10.01 28.82
C LEU A 187 -7.80 9.32 30.10
N HIS A 188 -7.53 8.03 30.23
CA HIS A 188 -7.89 7.27 31.42
C HIS A 188 -7.22 7.81 32.69
N GLU A 189 -5.93 8.20 32.63
CA GLU A 189 -5.22 8.82 33.75
C GLU A 189 -5.82 10.16 34.20
N LEU A 190 -6.51 10.87 33.29
CA LEU A 190 -7.17 12.15 33.56
C LEU A 190 -8.67 12.05 33.88
N ASN A 191 -9.22 10.83 34.02
CA ASN A 191 -10.67 10.59 34.11
C ASN A 191 -11.46 11.21 32.94
N LEU A 192 -10.91 11.10 31.73
CA LEU A 192 -11.51 11.50 30.46
C LEU A 192 -11.99 10.26 29.69
N TYR A 193 -13.10 10.36 28.96
CA TYR A 193 -13.75 9.25 28.24
C TYR A 193 -14.12 9.63 26.82
#